data_AF-A0A511V044-F1
#
_entry.id   AF-A0A511V044-F1
#
_cell.length_a   1.000
_cell.length_b   1.000
_cell.length_c   1.000
_cell.angle_alpha   90.00
_cell.angle_beta   90.00
_cell.angle_gamma   90.00
#
_symmetry.space_group_name_H-M   'P 1'
#
loop_
_entity.id
_entity.type
_entity.pdbx_description
1 polymer ?
#
loop_
_entity_poly.entity_id
_entity_poly.type
_entity_poly.pdbx_seq_one_letter_code
_entity_poly.pdbx_strand_id
1 'polypeptide(L)'
;MKYSLFRFIDVCEAVAIYLICFASNLLFIYVQTLNLEGSFILKSFIESIIDYQLIINILLTFIIIVFHYQFLNRRKIEISCRILVGDTMANIIIRYILNSLTILMFSFLLSLSLNFYLKLNVTSNLYLVFIFIIYILISAGLVKK
;
A
#
# COMPACT_ATOMS: atom_id res chain seq x y z
N MET A 1 -11.37 1.10 -25.91
CA MET A 1 -10.45 -0.02 -25.59
C MET A 1 -10.65 -0.47 -24.14
N LYS A 2 -10.82 -1.76 -23.87
CA LYS A 2 -11.12 -2.30 -22.53
C LYS A 2 -9.92 -2.42 -21.59
N TYR A 3 -8.71 -2.07 -22.03
CA TYR A 3 -7.48 -2.38 -21.30
C TYR A 3 -7.22 -1.50 -20.06
N SER A 4 -6.67 -2.16 -19.03
CA SER A 4 -6.13 -1.57 -17.81
C SER A 4 -5.12 -0.44 -18.13
N LEU A 5 -5.00 0.53 -17.22
CA LEU A 5 -3.94 1.55 -17.28
C LEU A 5 -2.61 1.01 -16.73
N PHE A 6 -2.69 -0.01 -15.88
CA PHE A 6 -1.53 -0.67 -15.26
C PHE A 6 -0.98 -1.74 -16.20
N ARG A 7 0.33 -1.69 -16.45
CA ARG A 7 1.05 -2.83 -17.04
C ARG A 7 1.42 -3.82 -15.94
N PHE A 8 1.75 -5.05 -16.35
CA PHE A 8 2.14 -6.12 -15.42
C PHE A 8 3.26 -5.70 -14.45
N ILE A 9 4.28 -4.99 -14.94
CA ILE A 9 5.38 -4.47 -14.11
C ILE A 9 4.86 -3.48 -13.05
N ASP A 10 3.97 -2.57 -13.43
CA ASP A 10 3.38 -1.58 -12.50
C ASP A 10 2.53 -2.27 -11.42
N VAL A 11 1.84 -3.36 -11.79
CA VAL A 11 1.09 -4.20 -10.85
C VAL A 11 2.04 -4.87 -9.86
N CYS A 12 3.13 -5.48 -10.34
CA CYS A 12 4.13 -6.11 -9.47
C CYS A 12 4.79 -5.10 -8.52
N GLU A 13 5.14 -3.90 -9.01
CA GLU A 13 5.72 -2.82 -8.21
C GLU A 13 4.75 -2.39 -7.10
N ALA A 14 3.47 -2.16 -7.45
CA ALA A 14 2.45 -1.80 -6.48
C ALA A 14 2.24 -2.90 -5.42
N VAL A 15 2.13 -4.17 -5.84
CA VAL A 15 1.99 -5.32 -4.92
C VAL A 15 3.18 -5.39 -3.97
N ALA A 16 4.41 -5.23 -4.47
CA ALA A 16 5.61 -5.29 -3.65
C ALA A 16 5.63 -4.20 -2.57
N ILE A 17 5.30 -2.95 -2.93
CA ILE A 17 5.30 -1.84 -1.97
C ILE A 17 4.22 -2.04 -0.90
N TYR A 18 3.01 -2.47 -1.28
CA TYR A 18 1.96 -2.76 -0.31
C TYR A 18 2.34 -3.91 0.63
N LEU A 19 2.94 -4.99 0.09
CA LEU A 19 3.41 -6.12 0.90
C LEU A 19 4.51 -5.71 1.87
N ILE A 20 5.46 -4.86 1.48
CA ILE A 20 6.50 -4.35 2.38
C ILE A 20 5.87 -3.59 3.55
N CYS A 21 4.86 -2.75 3.29
CA CYS A 21 4.21 -2.00 4.36
C CYS A 21 3.43 -2.92 5.32
N PHE A 22 2.66 -3.86 4.79
CA PHE A 22 1.95 -4.84 5.61
C PHE A 22 2.90 -5.76 6.39
N ALA A 23 3.98 -6.23 5.77
CA ALA A 23 4.98 -7.09 6.40
C ALA A 23 5.74 -6.36 7.51
N SER A 24 6.10 -5.09 7.29
CA SER A 24 6.73 -4.27 8.32
C SER A 24 5.81 -4.09 9.52
N ASN A 25 4.54 -3.78 9.30
CA ASN A 25 3.56 -3.64 10.39
C ASN A 25 3.38 -4.94 11.15
N LEU A 26 3.32 -6.06 10.42
CA LEU A 26 3.21 -7.39 11.00
C LEU A 26 4.44 -7.75 11.84
N LEU A 27 5.64 -7.41 11.37
CA LEU A 27 6.89 -7.59 12.12
C LEU A 27 6.87 -6.84 13.45
N PHE A 28 6.42 -5.59 13.47
CA PHE A 28 6.31 -4.83 14.72
C PHE A 28 5.35 -5.47 15.71
N ILE A 29 4.18 -5.90 15.26
CA ILE A 29 3.19 -6.58 16.12
C ILE A 29 3.77 -7.89 16.63
N TYR A 30 4.43 -8.66 15.77
CA TYR A 30 5.06 -9.92 16.14
C TYR A 30 6.11 -9.70 17.23
N VAL A 31 7.01 -8.74 17.04
CA VAL A 31 8.04 -8.39 18.01
C VAL A 31 7.44 -7.94 19.35
N GLN A 32 6.34 -7.19 19.33
CA GLN A 32 5.63 -6.77 20.53
C GLN A 32 4.98 -7.95 21.29
N THR A 33 4.57 -9.01 20.58
CA THR A 33 4.00 -10.23 21.18
C THR A 33 5.06 -11.22 21.69
N LEU A 34 6.34 -11.05 21.33
CA LEU A 34 7.40 -11.90 21.84
C LEU A 34 7.72 -11.52 23.29
N ASN A 35 7.35 -12.38 24.23
CA ASN A 35 7.80 -12.27 25.62
C ASN A 35 9.30 -12.61 25.71
N LEU A 36 10.16 -11.59 25.63
CA LEU A 36 11.61 -11.71 25.77
C LEU A 36 12.04 -11.73 27.24
N GLU A 37 11.53 -12.70 27.99
CA GLU A 37 11.81 -12.87 29.43
C GLU A 37 13.28 -13.25 29.71
N GLY A 38 14.00 -13.79 28.72
CA GLY A 38 15.36 -14.32 28.89
C GLY A 38 16.52 -13.34 28.69
N SER A 39 16.30 -12.13 28.15
CA SER A 39 17.41 -11.17 27.93
C SER A 39 16.98 -9.71 28.03
N PHE A 40 17.32 -9.10 29.18
CA PHE A 40 17.02 -7.70 29.49
C PHE A 40 17.60 -6.71 28.45
N ILE A 41 18.81 -6.98 27.96
CA ILE A 41 19.47 -6.14 26.95
C ILE A 41 18.69 -6.15 25.64
N LEU A 42 18.30 -7.34 25.15
CA LEU A 42 17.55 -7.47 23.89
C LEU A 42 16.17 -6.81 23.97
N LYS A 43 15.49 -6.96 25.12
CA LYS A 43 14.21 -6.30 25.39
C LYS A 43 14.32 -4.78 25.29
N SER A 44 15.32 -4.17 25.95
CA SER A 44 15.51 -2.72 25.92
C SER A 44 15.83 -2.19 24.52
N PHE A 45 16.65 -2.91 23.73
CA PHE A 45 16.89 -2.55 22.33
C PHE A 45 15.62 -2.61 21.49
N ILE A 46 14.81 -3.65 21.64
CA ILE A 46 13.57 -3.80 20.89
C ILE A 46 12.54 -2.74 21.28
N GLU A 47 12.41 -2.41 22.56
CA GLU A 47 11.54 -1.31 23.02
C GLU A 47 11.93 0.02 22.35
N SER A 48 13.23 0.32 22.27
CA SER A 48 13.69 1.54 21.57
C SER A 48 13.32 1.57 20.08
N ILE A 49 13.25 0.40 19.42
CA ILE A 49 12.84 0.30 18.01
C ILE A 49 11.32 0.46 17.88
N ILE A 50 10.55 -0.08 18.82
CA ILE A 50 9.08 0.06 18.87
C ILE A 50 8.69 1.52 19.07
N ASP A 51 9.45 2.31 19.84
CA ASP A 51 9.19 3.75 20.00
C ASP A 51 9.22 4.50 18.64
N TYR A 52 10.03 4.02 17.69
CA TYR A 52 10.11 4.57 16.33
C TYR A 52 9.12 3.93 15.33
N GLN A 53 8.31 2.96 15.75
CA GLN A 53 7.34 2.27 14.89
C GLN A 53 6.43 3.24 14.14
N LEU A 54 5.95 4.29 14.82
CA LEU A 54 5.07 5.28 14.22
C LEU A 54 5.77 6.03 13.07
N ILE A 55 7.02 6.45 13.28
CA ILE A 55 7.81 7.15 12.26
C ILE A 55 8.07 6.24 11.06
N ILE A 56 8.41 4.98 11.30
CA ILE A 56 8.65 3.99 10.25
C ILE A 56 7.38 3.75 9.43
N ASN A 57 6.23 3.62 10.10
CA ASN A 57 4.94 3.47 9.43
C ASN A 57 4.58 4.70 8.58
N ILE A 58 4.85 5.92 9.06
CA ILE A 58 4.66 7.15 8.28
C ILE A 58 5.56 7.19 7.05
N LEU A 59 6.83 6.80 7.19
CA LEU A 59 7.76 6.76 6.06
C LEU A 59 7.30 5.76 5.00
N LEU A 60 6.88 4.56 5.40
CA LEU A 60 6.38 3.53 4.50
C LEU A 60 5.09 3.96 3.78
N THR A 61 4.17 4.61 4.48
CA THR A 61 2.94 5.12 3.87
C THR A 61 3.23 6.26 2.88
N PHE A 62 4.24 7.09 3.15
CA PHE A 62 4.67 8.13 2.23
C PHE A 62 5.22 7.56 0.91
N ILE A 63 5.96 6.46 0.94
CA ILE A 63 6.46 5.77 -0.27
C ILE A 63 5.31 5.40 -1.21
N ILE A 64 4.16 4.98 -0.67
CA ILE A 64 2.98 4.62 -1.47
C ILE A 64 2.39 5.85 -2.19
N ILE A 65 2.38 7.01 -1.53
CA ILE A 65 1.94 8.27 -2.15
C ILE A 65 2.87 8.63 -3.31
N VAL A 66 4.18 8.56 -3.10
CA VAL A 66 5.20 8.83 -4.13
C VAL A 66 5.03 7.89 -5.31
N PHE A 67 4.79 6.60 -5.06
CA PHE A 67 4.54 5.60 -6.09
C PHE A 67 3.32 5.95 -6.95
N HIS A 68 2.17 6.29 -6.33
CA HIS A 68 0.96 6.67 -7.08
C HIS A 68 1.18 7.94 -7.91
N TYR A 69 1.91 8.92 -7.37
CA TYR A 69 2.26 10.12 -8.11
C TYR A 69 3.17 9.82 -9.31
N GLN A 70 4.23 9.03 -9.11
CA GLN A 70 5.15 8.65 -10.17
C GLN A 70 4.45 7.81 -11.25
N PHE A 71 3.56 6.90 -10.87
CA PHE A 71 2.75 6.12 -11.79
C PHE A 71 1.89 7.02 -12.69
N LEU A 72 1.16 7.97 -12.11
CA LEU A 72 0.34 8.90 -12.89
C LEU A 72 1.17 9.77 -13.83
N ASN A 73 2.33 10.26 -13.38
CA ASN A 73 3.21 11.06 -14.22
C ASN A 73 3.77 10.26 -15.41
N ARG A 74 4.17 8.99 -15.20
CA ARG A 74 4.60 8.07 -16.28
C ARG A 74 3.48 7.81 -17.30
N ARG A 75 2.21 7.84 -16.87
CA ARG A 75 1.04 7.53 -17.70
C ARG A 75 0.33 8.75 -18.28
N LYS A 76 0.84 9.97 -18.05
CA LYS A 76 0.19 11.22 -18.48
C LYS A 76 -0.06 11.26 -19.99
N ILE A 77 0.93 10.87 -20.81
CA ILE A 77 0.80 10.84 -22.27
C ILE A 77 -0.28 9.83 -22.71
N GLU A 78 -0.32 8.65 -22.11
CA GLU A 78 -1.30 7.61 -22.43
C GLU A 78 -2.73 8.05 -22.07
N ILE A 79 -2.89 8.73 -20.93
CA ILE A 79 -4.16 9.34 -20.52
C ILE A 79 -4.59 10.39 -21.55
N SER A 80 -3.70 11.30 -21.95
CA SER A 80 -3.96 12.31 -22.99
C SER A 80 -4.38 11.68 -24.34
N CYS A 81 -3.69 10.62 -24.78
CA CYS A 81 -4.06 9.91 -26.00
C CYS A 81 -5.45 9.25 -25.90
N ARG A 82 -5.81 8.66 -24.75
CA ARG A 82 -7.14 8.05 -24.55
C ARG A 82 -8.25 9.11 -24.61
N ILE A 83 -8.02 10.29 -24.05
CA ILE A 83 -8.96 11.42 -24.14
C ILE A 83 -9.12 11.89 -25.59
N LEU A 84 -8.02 11.99 -26.35
CA LEU A 84 -8.05 12.39 -27.76
C LEU A 84 -8.89 11.44 -28.63
N VAL A 85 -8.88 10.14 -28.32
CA VAL A 85 -9.66 9.10 -29.01
C VAL A 85 -11.13 9.07 -28.52
N GLY A 86 -11.52 9.97 -27.61
CA GLY A 86 -12.89 10.14 -27.14
C GLY A 86 -13.24 9.41 -25.84
N ASP A 87 -12.25 8.93 -25.07
CA ASP A 87 -12.51 8.43 -23.72
C ASP A 87 -12.77 9.57 -22.74
N THR A 88 -13.62 9.34 -21.73
CA THR A 88 -13.96 10.37 -20.75
C THR A 88 -13.00 10.31 -19.55
N MET A 89 -12.67 11.48 -19.00
CA MET A 89 -11.86 11.58 -17.78
C MET A 89 -12.41 10.75 -16.62
N ALA A 90 -13.74 10.71 -16.48
CA ALA A 90 -14.42 9.94 -15.45
C ALA A 90 -14.17 8.42 -15.60
N ASN A 91 -14.25 7.90 -16.83
CA ASN A 91 -13.98 6.48 -17.08
C ASN A 91 -12.54 6.10 -16.75
N ILE A 92 -11.57 6.97 -17.07
CA ILE A 92 -10.16 6.75 -16.76
C ILE A 92 -9.94 6.72 -15.24
N ILE A 93 -10.55 7.66 -14.50
CA ILE A 93 -10.48 7.71 -13.04
C ILE A 93 -11.09 6.46 -12.40
N ILE A 94 -12.29 6.04 -12.84
CA ILE A 94 -12.96 4.84 -12.32
C ILE A 94 -12.09 3.60 -12.57
N ARG A 95 -11.51 3.46 -13.76
CA ARG A 95 -10.59 2.36 -14.08
C ARG A 95 -9.33 2.38 -13.22
N TYR A 96 -8.78 3.56 -12.95
CA TYR A 96 -7.63 3.70 -12.05
C TYR A 96 -7.98 3.24 -10.64
N ILE A 97 -9.07 3.75 -10.06
CA ILE A 97 -9.52 3.39 -8.71
C ILE A 97 -9.77 1.89 -8.61
N LEU A 98 -10.49 1.30 -9.57
CA LEU A 98 -10.80 -0.13 -9.56
C LEU A 98 -9.54 -0.99 -9.63
N ASN A 99 -8.58 -0.65 -10.50
CA ASN A 99 -7.33 -1.43 -10.60
C ASN A 99 -6.49 -1.30 -9.33
N SER A 100 -6.30 -0.08 -8.82
CA SER A 100 -5.54 0.16 -7.58
C SER A 100 -6.20 -0.52 -6.38
N LEU A 101 -7.53 -0.51 -6.28
CA LEU A 101 -8.28 -1.21 -5.24
C LEU A 101 -8.12 -2.73 -5.36
N THR A 102 -8.16 -3.27 -6.58
CA THR A 102 -7.95 -4.71 -6.82
C THR A 102 -6.56 -5.15 -6.36
N ILE A 103 -5.53 -4.35 -6.67
CA ILE A 103 -4.15 -4.60 -6.24
C ILE A 103 -4.04 -4.55 -4.71
N LEU A 104 -4.64 -3.54 -4.09
CA LEU A 104 -4.67 -3.39 -2.63
C LEU A 104 -5.35 -4.61 -1.98
N MET A 105 -6.52 -5.02 -2.47
CA MET A 105 -7.24 -6.18 -1.96
C MET A 105 -6.43 -7.47 -2.11
N PHE A 106 -5.75 -7.66 -3.23
CA PHE A 106 -4.87 -8.82 -3.44
C PHE A 106 -3.72 -8.84 -2.43
N SER A 107 -3.03 -7.72 -2.23
CA SER A 107 -1.93 -7.60 -1.26
C SER A 107 -2.42 -7.81 0.19
N PHE A 108 -3.62 -7.30 0.51
CA PHE A 108 -4.23 -7.47 1.82
C PHE A 108 -4.61 -8.92 2.09
N LEU A 109 -5.19 -9.63 1.12
CA LEU A 109 -5.49 -11.07 1.25
C LEU A 109 -4.22 -11.88 1.54
N LEU A 110 -3.13 -11.57 0.85
CA LEU A 110 -1.84 -12.23 1.05
C LEU A 110 -1.28 -11.96 2.45
N SER A 111 -1.40 -10.73 2.93
CA SER A 111 -1.08 -10.37 4.33
C SER A 111 -1.99 -11.06 5.34
N LEU A 112 -3.29 -11.17 5.08
CA LEU A 112 -4.26 -11.84 5.94
C LEU A 112 -3.88 -13.31 6.15
N SER A 113 -3.48 -14.02 5.08
CA SER A 113 -2.99 -15.40 5.16
C SER A 113 -1.78 -15.52 6.10
N LEU A 114 -0.84 -14.56 6.05
CA LEU A 114 0.31 -14.52 6.96
C LEU A 114 -0.10 -14.26 8.41
N ASN A 115 -1.06 -13.36 8.66
CA ASN A 115 -1.57 -13.08 10.00
C ASN A 115 -2.24 -14.31 10.62
N PHE A 116 -3.03 -15.07 9.84
CA PHE A 116 -3.64 -16.31 10.31
C PHE A 116 -2.59 -17.36 10.67
N TYR A 117 -1.54 -17.49 9.86
CA TYR A 117 -0.43 -18.41 10.14
C TYR A 117 0.27 -18.08 11.46
N LEU A 118 0.49 -16.79 11.73
CA LEU A 118 1.21 -16.30 12.92
C LEU A 118 0.30 -16.04 14.13
N LYS A 119 -1.03 -16.24 14.00
CA LYS A 119 -2.05 -15.97 15.03
C LYS A 119 -1.99 -14.55 15.60
N LEU A 120 -1.69 -13.56 14.75
CA LEU A 120 -1.57 -12.15 15.14
C LEU A 120 -2.87 -11.38 14.93
N ASN A 121 -3.01 -10.27 15.66
CA ASN A 121 -4.19 -9.41 15.55
C ASN A 121 -4.23 -8.65 14.22
N VAL A 122 -5.36 -8.72 13.52
CA VAL A 122 -5.56 -8.17 12.17
C VAL A 122 -5.94 -6.68 12.19
N THR A 123 -6.31 -6.13 13.35
CA THR A 123 -6.86 -4.77 13.51
C THR A 123 -5.94 -3.68 12.96
N SER A 124 -4.63 -3.78 13.22
CA SER A 124 -3.64 -2.82 12.72
C SER A 124 -3.56 -2.79 11.19
N ASN A 125 -3.62 -3.96 10.55
CA ASN A 125 -3.59 -4.04 9.08
C ASN A 125 -4.86 -3.47 8.44
N LEU A 126 -6.01 -3.54 9.12
CA LEU A 126 -7.24 -2.89 8.65
C LEU A 126 -7.09 -1.36 8.63
N TYR A 127 -6.46 -0.76 9.64
CA TYR A 127 -6.20 0.69 9.63
C TYR A 127 -5.32 1.12 8.46
N LEU A 128 -4.28 0.35 8.13
CA LEU A 128 -3.44 0.61 6.95
C LEU A 128 -4.22 0.52 5.64
N VAL A 129 -5.13 -0.45 5.51
CA VAL A 129 -6.01 -0.54 4.33
C VAL A 129 -6.86 0.72 4.18
N PHE A 130 -7.48 1.21 5.26
CA PHE A 130 -8.26 2.45 5.21
C PHE A 130 -7.42 3.66 4.78
N ILE A 131 -6.21 3.80 5.32
CA ILE A 131 -5.28 4.86 4.93
C ILE A 131 -4.94 4.77 3.43
N PHE A 132 -4.68 3.57 2.91
CA PHE A 132 -4.38 3.40 1.48
C PHE A 132 -5.57 3.66 0.57
N ILE A 133 -6.79 3.36 0.99
CA ILE A 133 -8.01 3.72 0.24
C ILE A 133 -8.11 5.24 0.12
N ILE A 134 -7.87 5.99 1.21
CA ILE A 134 -7.87 7.45 1.19
C ILE A 134 -6.80 7.98 0.22
N TYR A 135 -5.59 7.42 0.23
CA TYR A 135 -4.55 7.83 -0.71
C TYR A 135 -4.87 7.51 -2.17
N ILE A 136 -5.51 6.39 -2.46
CA ILE A 136 -5.98 6.07 -3.82
C ILE A 136 -7.00 7.12 -4.28
N LEU A 137 -7.93 7.53 -3.42
CA LEU A 137 -8.92 8.56 -3.72
C LEU A 137 -8.27 9.94 -3.96
N ILE A 138 -7.31 10.33 -3.12
CA ILE A 138 -6.55 11.58 -3.31
C ILE A 138 -5.77 11.54 -4.63
N SER A 139 -5.11 10.41 -4.91
CA SER A 139 -4.35 10.20 -6.15
C SER A 139 -5.25 10.20 -7.38
N ALA A 140 -6.48 9.67 -7.27
CA ALA A 140 -7.47 9.75 -8.34
C ALA A 140 -7.89 11.20 -8.65
N GLY A 141 -7.87 12.09 -7.65
CA GLY A 141 -8.09 13.52 -7.84
C GLY A 141 -6.99 14.19 -8.67
N LEU A 142 -5.74 13.75 -8.54
CA LEU A 142 -4.59 14.26 -9.30
C LEU A 142 -4.68 13.95 -10.81
N VAL A 143 -5.43 12.93 -11.22
CA VAL A 143 -5.66 12.58 -12.64
C VAL A 143 -6.36 13.72 -13.40
N LYS A 144 -7.12 14.57 -12.70
CA LYS A 144 -7.85 15.70 -13.31
C LYS A 144 -6.95 16.87 -13.72
N LYS A 145 -5.68 16.88 -13.29
CA LYS A 145 -4.76 18.02 -13.42
C LYS A 145 -3.70 17.77 -14.48
#